data_AF-A0A4Q5SNN2-F1
#
_entry.id   AF-A0A4Q5SNN2-F1
#
_cell.length_a   1.000
_cell.length_b   1.000
_cell.length_c   1.000
_cell.angle_alpha   90.00
_cell.angle_beta   90.00
_cell.angle_gamma   90.00
#
_symmetry.space_group_name_H-M   'P 1'
#
loop_
_entity.id
_entity.type
_entity.pdbx_description
1 polymer ?
#
loop_
_entity_poly.entity_id
_entity_poly.type
_entity_poly.pdbx_seq_one_letter_code
_entity_poly.pdbx_strand_id
1 'polypeptide(L)'
;ACLIALLIWVAFREAYWAHMLVVAAVPVSFWPTWVSVWKDRSAERSPAWGLWTVGDLATLLVAARAGGSGPDEFAYIFVELACHASIWFMIGLATINPLRSFGWARGGLVVLDRYRHQRNLFTVGENHLGKAVYATCRFAEGAELMRFTGRRFHVDDIPSLMRGSDDRFVQVTPDHYMGPSGQLDDLVNHSCDPNAGLRFTEDGVILVALRDIVSGEEISWDYSTTLAQSNWHMICQCRAPDCRRVIGNFDTLAPDRQEFFRARNLVAPYLRRKDAVMPVRRAS
;
A
#
# COMPACT_ATOMS: atom_id res chain seq x y z
N ALA A 1 0.11 29.96 1.06
CA ALA A 1 1.02 30.54 2.07
C ALA A 1 2.22 31.23 1.43
N CYS A 2 3.05 30.54 0.64
CA CYS A 2 4.28 31.11 0.07
C CYS A 2 4.06 32.36 -0.79
N LEU A 3 3.03 32.40 -1.65
CA LEU A 3 2.71 33.59 -2.45
C LEU A 3 2.34 34.81 -1.58
N ILE A 4 1.60 34.59 -0.49
CA ILE A 4 1.21 35.66 0.44
C ILE A 4 2.42 36.12 1.26
N ALA A 5 3.29 35.19 1.68
CA ALA A 5 4.54 35.51 2.36
C ALA A 5 5.47 36.37 1.46
N LEU A 6 5.57 36.04 0.17
CA LEU A 6 6.33 36.83 -0.81
C LEU A 6 5.74 38.23 -0.99
N LEU A 7 4.41 38.37 -1.05
CA LEU A 7 3.76 39.68 -1.15
C LEU A 7 3.98 40.53 0.11
N ILE A 8 3.93 39.93 1.30
CA ILE A 8 4.23 40.60 2.57
C ILE A 8 5.70 41.04 2.62
N TRP A 9 6.62 40.19 2.21
CA TRP A 9 8.04 40.54 2.16
C TRP A 9 8.33 41.66 1.16
N VAL A 10 7.72 41.64 -0.04
CA VAL A 10 7.88 42.71 -1.04
C VAL A 10 7.28 44.02 -0.56
N ALA A 11 6.11 43.99 0.10
CA ALA A 11 5.40 45.17 0.54
C ALA A 11 6.01 45.83 1.79
N PHE A 12 6.48 45.02 2.75
CA PHE A 12 6.93 45.51 4.06
C PHE A 12 8.43 45.39 4.27
N ARG A 13 9.16 44.68 3.39
CA ARG A 13 10.60 44.37 3.53
C ARG A 13 10.94 43.62 4.83
N GLU A 14 9.95 43.01 5.48
CA GLU A 14 10.08 42.29 6.74
C GLU A 14 10.12 40.78 6.50
N ALA A 15 11.32 40.20 6.40
CA ALA A 15 11.51 38.77 6.17
C ALA A 15 10.98 37.90 7.33
N TYR A 16 11.03 38.42 8.56
CA TYR A 16 10.58 37.72 9.76
C TYR A 16 9.09 37.36 9.71
N TRP A 17 8.22 38.33 9.43
CA TRP A 17 6.77 38.10 9.39
C TRP A 17 6.32 37.25 8.21
N ALA A 18 7.01 37.38 7.07
CA ALA A 18 6.81 36.49 5.93
C ALA A 18 7.14 35.03 6.30
N HIS A 19 8.22 34.79 7.04
CA HIS A 19 8.62 33.46 7.50
C HIS A 19 7.66 32.89 8.56
N MET A 20 7.24 33.70 9.54
CA MET A 20 6.26 33.27 10.56
C MET A 20 4.93 32.82 9.95
N LEU A 21 4.50 33.44 8.84
CA LEU A 21 3.31 33.01 8.11
C LEU A 21 3.50 31.62 7.48
N VAL A 22 4.68 31.32 6.95
CA VAL A 22 5.00 29.99 6.40
C VAL A 22 5.03 28.96 7.51
N VAL A 23 5.74 29.23 8.61
CA VAL A 23 5.80 28.34 9.79
C VAL A 23 4.40 28.04 10.34
N ALA A 24 3.50 29.03 10.39
CA ALA A 24 2.12 28.82 10.85
C ALA A 24 1.27 28.01 9.85
N ALA A 25 1.49 28.20 8.54
CA ALA A 25 0.70 27.54 7.50
C ALA A 25 1.11 26.09 7.26
N VAL A 26 2.38 25.74 7.51
CA VAL A 26 2.91 24.42 7.19
C VAL A 26 2.24 23.29 8.00
N PRO A 27 2.10 23.35 9.34
CA PRO A 27 1.40 22.30 10.10
C PRO A 27 -0.02 22.04 9.58
N VAL A 28 -0.72 23.09 9.14
CA VAL A 28 -2.06 23.00 8.56
C VAL A 28 -2.03 22.35 7.18
N SER A 29 -1.08 22.71 6.31
CA SER A 29 -0.98 22.12 4.97
C SER A 29 -0.60 20.65 4.97
N PHE A 30 0.04 20.16 6.03
CA PHE A 30 0.39 18.75 6.21
C PHE A 30 -0.64 17.97 7.05
N TRP A 31 -1.85 18.52 7.26
CA TRP A 31 -2.95 17.84 7.96
C TRP A 31 -3.17 16.37 7.51
N PRO A 32 -3.20 16.04 6.21
CA PRO A 32 -3.34 14.65 5.77
C PRO A 32 -2.18 13.75 6.24
N THR A 33 -0.96 14.27 6.29
CA THR A 33 0.23 13.54 6.76
C THR A 33 0.17 13.32 8.27
N TRP A 34 -0.30 14.28 9.06
CA TRP A 34 -0.51 14.08 10.50
C TRP A 34 -1.54 12.98 10.79
N VAL A 35 -2.63 12.95 10.01
CA VAL A 35 -3.65 11.89 10.09
C VAL A 35 -3.06 10.53 9.70
N SER A 36 -2.17 10.48 8.70
CA SER A 36 -1.42 9.28 8.29
C SER A 36 -0.55 8.75 9.43
N VAL A 37 0.29 9.61 10.04
CA VAL A 37 1.19 9.26 11.16
C VAL A 37 0.42 8.74 12.38
N TRP A 38 -0.74 9.33 12.69
CA TRP A 38 -1.54 8.87 13.82
C TRP A 38 -2.14 7.47 13.61
N LYS A 39 -2.38 7.08 12.36
CA LYS A 39 -2.86 5.74 12.02
C LYS A 39 -1.72 4.72 11.97
N ASP A 40 -0.61 5.09 11.36
CA ASP A 40 0.59 4.25 11.29
C ASP A 40 1.86 5.12 11.27
N ARG A 41 2.63 5.04 12.36
CA ARG A 41 3.89 5.79 12.50
C ARG A 41 5.00 5.28 11.57
N SER A 42 4.91 4.05 11.08
CA SER A 42 5.94 3.44 10.22
C SER A 42 5.79 3.80 8.74
N ALA A 43 4.63 4.38 8.37
CA ALA A 43 4.31 4.76 6.99
C ALA A 43 5.07 6.00 6.49
N GLU A 44 5.64 6.81 7.38
CA GLU A 44 6.25 8.10 7.03
C GLU A 44 7.78 8.10 7.13
N ARG A 45 8.43 8.89 6.24
CA ARG A 45 9.89 8.99 6.17
C ARG A 45 10.45 9.91 7.27
N SER A 46 10.80 9.34 8.41
CA SER A 46 11.34 10.06 9.58
C SER A 46 12.58 10.94 9.34
N PRO A 47 13.53 10.63 8.42
CA PRO A 47 14.72 11.47 8.22
C PRO A 47 14.43 12.80 7.51
N ALA A 48 13.40 12.86 6.67
CA ALA A 48 13.05 14.06 5.91
C ALA A 48 12.51 15.17 6.83
N TRP A 49 11.70 14.79 7.81
CA TRP A 49 11.20 15.70 8.85
C TRP A 49 12.32 16.28 9.71
N GLY A 50 13.29 15.46 10.10
CA GLY A 50 14.46 15.91 10.86
C GLY A 50 15.32 16.92 10.09
N LEU A 51 15.56 16.68 8.80
CA LEU A 51 16.31 17.62 7.96
C LEU A 51 15.56 18.94 7.76
N TRP A 52 14.23 18.87 7.60
CA TRP A 52 13.40 20.06 7.49
C TRP A 52 13.41 20.91 8.77
N THR A 53 13.34 20.29 9.95
CA THR A 53 13.46 21.00 11.24
C THR A 53 14.83 21.67 11.41
N VAL A 54 15.92 21.02 10.99
CA VAL A 54 17.27 21.62 11.01
C VAL A 54 17.36 22.80 10.06
N GLY A 55 16.72 22.70 8.89
CA GLY A 55 16.67 23.79 7.92
C GLY A 55 15.91 25.01 8.42
N ASP A 56 14.69 24.82 8.93
CA ASP A 56 13.88 25.90 9.52
C ASP A 56 14.62 26.58 10.69
N LEU A 57 15.30 25.80 11.54
CA LEU A 57 16.11 26.36 12.63
C LEU A 57 17.28 27.21 12.11
N ALA A 58 17.97 26.77 11.05
CA ALA A 58 19.04 27.54 10.42
C ALA A 58 18.50 28.84 9.81
N THR A 59 17.36 28.77 9.12
CA THR A 59 16.68 29.95 8.54
C THR A 59 16.27 30.94 9.64
N LEU A 60 15.70 30.48 10.75
CA LEU A 60 15.33 31.31 11.90
C LEU A 60 16.54 31.98 12.55
N LEU A 61 17.66 31.28 12.68
CA LEU A 61 18.90 31.84 13.24
C LEU A 61 19.48 32.95 12.37
N VAL A 62 19.39 32.81 11.04
CA VAL A 62 19.79 33.86 10.10
C VAL A 62 18.84 35.04 10.14
N ALA A 63 17.52 34.79 10.12
CA ALA A 63 16.49 35.83 10.19
C ALA A 63 16.54 36.64 11.50
N ALA A 64 16.80 35.97 12.64
CA ALA A 64 16.90 36.63 13.95
C ALA A 64 18.19 37.47 14.11
N ARG A 65 19.24 37.16 13.32
CA ARG A 65 20.51 37.87 13.33
C ARG A 65 20.55 39.01 12.29
N ALA A 66 19.81 38.87 11.21
CA ALA A 66 19.63 39.88 10.16
C ALA A 66 18.64 40.97 10.62
N GLY A 67 19.09 41.83 11.53
CA GLY A 67 18.30 42.92 12.11
C GLY A 67 18.23 44.19 11.27
N GLY A 68 18.51 44.14 9.97
CA GLY A 68 18.47 45.33 9.11
C GLY A 68 18.77 45.01 7.65
N SER A 69 18.29 45.87 6.75
CA SER A 69 18.38 45.75 5.31
C SER A 69 19.83 45.85 4.81
N GLY A 70 20.48 44.70 4.64
CA GLY A 70 21.82 44.56 4.13
C GLY A 70 22.05 43.22 3.38
N PRO A 71 23.30 42.88 3.05
CA PRO A 71 23.65 41.65 2.34
C PRO A 71 23.34 40.35 3.11
N ASP A 72 22.96 40.46 4.39
CA ASP A 72 22.44 39.43 5.27
C ASP A 72 21.05 38.89 4.87
N GLU A 73 20.24 39.66 4.15
CA GLU A 73 18.99 39.16 3.54
C GLU A 73 19.25 38.05 2.49
N PHE A 74 20.38 38.09 1.78
CA PHE A 74 20.75 37.06 0.81
C PHE A 74 21.17 35.76 1.48
N ALA A 75 21.71 35.82 2.71
CA ALA A 75 22.03 34.63 3.49
C ALA A 75 20.76 33.88 3.88
N TYR A 76 19.68 34.59 4.21
CA TYR A 76 18.36 33.99 4.47
C TYR A 76 17.84 33.27 3.23
N ILE A 77 17.85 33.93 2.06
CA ILE A 77 17.39 33.34 0.80
C ILE A 77 18.21 32.09 0.44
N PHE A 78 19.53 32.15 0.62
CA PHE A 78 20.41 31.04 0.30
C PHE A 78 20.20 29.83 1.22
N VAL A 79 20.09 30.04 2.53
CA VAL A 79 19.85 28.97 3.50
C VAL A 79 18.48 28.32 3.26
N GLU A 80 17.44 29.11 3.04
CA GLU A 80 16.12 28.61 2.72
C GLU A 80 16.16 27.76 1.43
N LEU A 81 16.73 28.29 0.35
CA LEU A 81 16.84 27.58 -0.92
C LEU A 81 17.65 26.27 -0.78
N ALA A 82 18.74 26.29 -0.03
CA ALA A 82 19.57 25.10 0.21
C ALA A 82 18.83 24.04 1.03
N CYS A 83 18.06 24.45 2.05
CA CYS A 83 17.27 23.54 2.87
C CYS A 83 16.14 22.90 2.07
N HIS A 84 15.37 23.70 1.32
CA HIS A 84 14.33 23.19 0.43
C HIS A 84 14.92 22.29 -0.67
N ALA A 85 16.04 22.67 -1.26
CA ALA A 85 16.74 21.84 -2.26
C ALA A 85 17.22 20.51 -1.64
N SER A 86 17.69 20.50 -0.40
CA SER A 86 18.14 19.27 0.28
C SER A 86 17.00 18.31 0.59
N ILE A 87 15.85 18.83 1.02
CA ILE A 87 14.62 18.05 1.27
C ILE A 87 14.06 17.56 -0.06
N TRP A 88 14.01 18.42 -1.08
CA TRP A 88 13.59 18.04 -2.43
C TRP A 88 14.52 16.99 -3.03
N PHE A 89 15.82 17.04 -2.78
CA PHE A 89 16.77 16.03 -3.24
C PHE A 89 16.57 14.71 -2.51
N MET A 90 16.36 14.72 -1.19
CA MET A 90 16.16 13.51 -0.38
C MET A 90 14.80 12.84 -0.68
N ILE A 91 13.74 13.61 -0.81
CA ILE A 91 12.41 13.09 -1.17
C ILE A 91 12.40 12.74 -2.65
N GLY A 92 12.79 13.68 -3.51
CA GLY A 92 12.78 13.60 -4.97
C GLY A 92 13.67 12.52 -5.53
N LEU A 93 14.93 12.35 -5.14
CA LEU A 93 15.73 11.21 -5.65
C LEU A 93 15.18 9.85 -5.23
N ALA A 94 14.48 9.80 -4.09
CA ALA A 94 13.90 8.58 -3.57
C ALA A 94 12.44 8.35 -4.01
N THR A 95 11.83 9.23 -4.81
CA THR A 95 10.44 9.07 -5.33
C THR A 95 10.25 9.51 -6.78
N ILE A 96 11.02 10.46 -7.28
CA ILE A 96 10.93 11.09 -8.61
C ILE A 96 12.31 11.00 -9.28
N ASN A 97 12.49 10.01 -10.16
CA ASN A 97 13.64 9.99 -11.06
C ASN A 97 13.27 10.77 -12.34
N PRO A 98 13.66 12.05 -12.50
CA PRO A 98 13.31 12.84 -13.68
C PRO A 98 13.88 12.25 -14.99
N LEU A 99 14.97 11.46 -14.91
CA LEU A 99 15.56 10.78 -16.07
C LEU A 99 14.71 9.59 -16.55
N ARG A 100 13.83 9.04 -15.70
CA ARG A 100 12.84 8.04 -16.13
C ARG A 100 11.67 8.66 -16.91
N SER A 101 11.24 9.88 -16.58
CA SER A 101 10.21 10.59 -17.34
C SER A 101 10.67 11.01 -18.74
N PHE A 102 11.99 11.06 -18.97
CA PHE A 102 12.63 11.41 -20.26
C PHE A 102 13.33 10.22 -20.95
N GLY A 103 13.14 8.98 -20.48
CA GLY A 103 13.56 7.78 -21.20
C GLY A 103 15.08 7.48 -21.25
N TRP A 104 15.90 8.11 -20.40
CA TRP A 104 17.35 7.86 -20.37
C TRP A 104 17.74 7.01 -19.16
N ALA A 105 17.97 5.72 -19.39
CA ALA A 105 18.53 4.81 -18.40
C ALA A 105 19.99 4.49 -18.73
N ARG A 106 20.95 5.15 -18.07
CA ARG A 106 22.33 4.63 -17.90
C ARG A 106 22.93 5.04 -16.55
N GLY A 107 23.24 4.03 -15.74
CA GLY A 107 24.42 3.96 -14.86
C GLY A 107 24.41 4.73 -13.53
N GLY A 108 24.52 3.97 -12.42
CA GLY A 108 25.69 4.15 -11.55
C GLY A 108 25.63 5.07 -10.33
N LEU A 109 24.48 5.29 -9.67
CA LEU A 109 24.48 5.90 -8.33
C LEU A 109 23.85 4.95 -7.30
N VAL A 110 24.72 4.34 -6.49
CA VAL A 110 24.41 3.46 -5.38
C VAL A 110 24.45 4.29 -4.10
N VAL A 111 23.31 4.76 -3.60
CA VAL A 111 23.23 5.42 -2.29
C VAL A 111 22.09 4.79 -1.48
N LEU A 112 22.51 4.02 -0.45
CA LEU A 112 21.82 3.69 0.80
C LEU A 112 20.34 3.29 0.70
N ASP A 113 20.13 2.21 -0.03
CA ASP A 113 18.85 1.58 -0.33
C ASP A 113 18.37 0.62 0.79
N ARG A 114 18.51 1.00 2.07
CA ARG A 114 18.18 0.09 3.19
C ARG A 114 16.67 -0.04 3.46
N TYR A 115 15.82 0.70 2.73
CA TYR A 115 14.35 0.62 2.82
C TYR A 115 13.68 0.68 1.44
N ARG A 116 14.25 -0.03 0.47
CA ARG A 116 13.60 -0.26 -0.81
C ARG A 116 12.73 -1.49 -0.70
N HIS A 117 11.40 -1.32 -0.82
CA HIS A 117 10.60 -2.44 -1.30
C HIS A 117 11.17 -2.81 -2.67
N GLN A 118 11.79 -3.99 -2.74
CA GLN A 118 12.40 -4.53 -3.94
C GLN A 118 11.41 -4.38 -5.11
N ARG A 119 11.90 -3.86 -6.25
CA ARG A 119 11.28 -3.83 -7.60
C ARG A 119 9.76 -4.03 -7.58
N ASN A 120 8.91 -3.02 -7.86
CA ASN A 120 7.44 -3.18 -7.99
C ASN A 120 7.08 -4.53 -8.63
N LEU A 121 6.85 -5.58 -7.82
CA LEU A 121 6.78 -6.96 -8.31
C LEU A 121 5.46 -7.18 -9.04
N PHE A 122 4.52 -6.25 -8.84
CA PHE A 122 3.23 -6.19 -9.43
C PHE A 122 2.99 -4.83 -10.10
N THR A 123 2.11 -4.82 -11.08
CA THR A 123 1.56 -3.61 -11.70
C THR A 123 0.04 -3.72 -11.74
N VAL A 124 -0.65 -2.58 -11.73
CA VAL A 124 -2.11 -2.53 -11.84
C VAL A 124 -2.47 -2.17 -13.27
N GLY A 125 -3.31 -3.00 -13.89
CA GLY A 125 -3.90 -2.74 -15.19
C GLY A 125 -5.42 -2.79 -15.13
N GLU A 126 -6.05 -2.73 -16.29
CA GLU A 126 -7.50 -2.90 -16.45
C GLU A 126 -7.79 -4.05 -17.41
N ASN A 127 -8.84 -4.82 -17.13
CA ASN A 127 -9.41 -5.84 -18.01
C ASN A 127 -10.95 -5.74 -17.99
N HIS A 128 -11.65 -6.74 -18.54
CA HIS A 128 -13.11 -6.76 -18.57
C HIS A 128 -13.79 -6.89 -17.18
N LEU A 129 -13.02 -7.15 -16.12
CA LEU A 129 -13.47 -7.19 -14.71
C LEU A 129 -13.20 -5.87 -13.98
N GLY A 130 -12.56 -4.89 -14.63
CA GLY A 130 -12.12 -3.64 -14.01
C GLY A 130 -10.62 -3.67 -13.70
N LYS A 131 -10.23 -3.17 -12.53
CA LYS A 131 -8.81 -3.17 -12.11
C LYS A 131 -8.34 -4.59 -11.83
N ALA A 132 -7.10 -4.88 -12.20
CA ALA A 132 -6.47 -6.18 -12.01
C ALA A 132 -4.99 -6.05 -11.67
N VAL A 133 -4.45 -7.01 -10.94
CA VAL A 133 -3.04 -7.06 -10.54
C VAL A 133 -2.28 -8.02 -11.44
N TYR A 134 -1.16 -7.58 -11.99
CA TYR A 134 -0.32 -8.38 -12.90
C TYR A 134 1.09 -8.53 -12.36
N ALA A 135 1.69 -9.71 -12.52
CA ALA A 135 3.09 -9.95 -12.22
C ALA A 135 4.01 -9.14 -13.16
N THR A 136 5.11 -8.58 -12.65
CA THR A 136 6.15 -7.93 -13.46
C THR A 136 7.43 -8.77 -13.57
N CYS A 137 7.46 -9.91 -12.90
CA CYS A 137 8.54 -10.87 -12.90
C CYS A 137 7.99 -12.29 -12.76
N ARG A 138 8.87 -13.28 -12.88
CA ARG A 138 8.49 -14.68 -12.61
C ARG A 138 8.39 -14.92 -11.11
N PHE A 139 7.38 -15.66 -10.68
CA PHE A 139 7.29 -16.27 -9.36
C PHE A 139 7.31 -17.79 -9.49
N ALA A 140 8.00 -18.46 -8.59
CA ALA A 140 7.98 -19.92 -8.50
C ALA A 140 6.72 -20.40 -7.76
N GLU A 141 6.29 -21.63 -8.03
CA GLU A 141 5.27 -22.29 -7.22
C GLU A 141 5.57 -22.20 -5.71
N GLY A 142 4.56 -21.86 -4.92
CA GLY A 142 4.67 -21.70 -3.47
C GLY A 142 5.27 -20.37 -2.99
N ALA A 143 5.74 -19.50 -3.89
CA ALA A 143 6.25 -18.18 -3.54
C ALA A 143 5.17 -17.32 -2.88
N GLU A 144 5.56 -16.54 -1.86
CA GLU A 144 4.73 -15.49 -1.29
C GLU A 144 4.61 -14.32 -2.28
N LEU A 145 3.37 -13.93 -2.58
CA LEU A 145 3.06 -12.85 -3.50
C LEU A 145 2.81 -11.54 -2.73
N MET A 146 1.84 -11.55 -1.82
CA MET A 146 1.48 -10.39 -1.01
C MET A 146 0.73 -10.81 0.26
N ARG A 147 0.62 -9.88 1.22
CA ARG A 147 -0.11 -10.07 2.47
C ARG A 147 -1.37 -9.24 2.47
N PHE A 148 -2.44 -9.82 3.01
CA PHE A 148 -3.70 -9.11 3.22
C PHE A 148 -3.63 -8.41 4.58
N THR A 149 -3.77 -7.08 4.58
CA THR A 149 -3.51 -6.24 5.77
C THR A 149 -4.71 -5.39 6.19
N GLY A 150 -5.91 -5.74 5.72
CA GLY A 150 -7.14 -5.05 6.07
C GLY A 150 -7.49 -5.09 7.56
N ARG A 151 -8.25 -4.10 8.02
CA ARG A 151 -8.80 -4.08 9.38
C ARG A 151 -9.83 -5.21 9.53
N ARG A 152 -9.83 -5.87 10.69
CA ARG A 152 -10.86 -6.88 11.03
C ARG A 152 -12.10 -6.21 11.62
N PHE A 153 -13.26 -6.67 11.18
CA PHE A 153 -14.59 -6.28 11.61
C PHE A 153 -15.35 -7.51 12.07
N HIS A 154 -16.11 -7.39 13.16
CA HIS A 154 -17.07 -8.42 13.54
C HIS A 154 -18.23 -8.41 12.53
N VAL A 155 -18.88 -9.55 12.31
CA VAL A 155 -19.97 -9.69 11.34
C VAL A 155 -21.11 -8.69 11.56
N ASP A 156 -21.38 -8.33 12.81
CA ASP A 156 -22.41 -7.35 13.20
C ASP A 156 -22.05 -5.90 12.83
N ASP A 157 -20.75 -5.61 12.68
CA ASP A 157 -20.23 -4.27 12.34
C ASP A 157 -20.11 -4.06 10.81
N ILE A 158 -20.36 -5.10 10.03
CA ILE A 158 -20.28 -5.03 8.57
C ILE A 158 -21.61 -4.51 8.03
N PRO A 159 -21.59 -3.45 7.19
CA PRO A 159 -22.81 -2.95 6.58
C PRO A 159 -23.58 -4.09 5.89
N SER A 160 -24.83 -4.31 6.30
CA SER A 160 -25.72 -5.37 5.81
C SER A 160 -26.06 -5.27 4.32
N LEU A 161 -25.53 -4.26 3.62
CA LEU A 161 -25.78 -3.94 2.22
C LEU A 161 -24.50 -4.05 1.39
N MET A 162 -23.88 -5.23 1.37
CA MET A 162 -22.92 -5.62 0.33
C MET A 162 -23.69 -5.78 -1.00
N ARG A 163 -24.06 -4.65 -1.62
CA ARG A 163 -24.63 -4.58 -2.97
C ARG A 163 -23.79 -3.62 -3.80
N GLY A 164 -22.95 -4.16 -4.69
CA GLY A 164 -22.22 -3.39 -5.68
C GLY A 164 -20.70 -3.53 -5.58
N SER A 165 -19.99 -2.67 -6.32
CA SER A 165 -18.53 -2.67 -6.58
C SER A 165 -17.60 -2.58 -5.36
N ASP A 166 -18.13 -2.70 -4.14
CA ASP A 166 -17.44 -2.56 -2.85
C ASP A 166 -17.24 -3.89 -2.11
N ASP A 167 -17.32 -5.03 -2.83
CA ASP A 167 -17.12 -6.39 -2.31
C ASP A 167 -15.64 -6.75 -2.04
N ARG A 168 -14.98 -6.00 -1.16
CA ARG A 168 -13.55 -6.20 -0.80
C ARG A 168 -13.37 -6.76 0.62
N PHE A 169 -14.38 -7.45 1.13
CA PHE A 169 -14.30 -8.08 2.44
C PHE A 169 -13.93 -9.56 2.30
N VAL A 170 -12.85 -9.97 2.97
CA VAL A 170 -12.39 -11.35 3.03
C VAL A 170 -12.78 -11.93 4.38
N GLN A 171 -13.60 -12.97 4.40
CA GLN A 171 -13.94 -13.66 5.65
C GLN A 171 -12.66 -14.36 6.20
N VAL A 172 -12.30 -14.07 7.46
CA VAL A 172 -11.07 -14.59 8.08
C VAL A 172 -11.34 -15.56 9.22
N THR A 173 -12.50 -15.40 9.88
CA THR A 173 -13.08 -16.34 10.84
C THR A 173 -14.59 -16.43 10.58
N PRO A 174 -15.34 -17.38 11.18
CA PRO A 174 -16.79 -17.46 10.98
C PRO A 174 -17.53 -16.15 11.30
N ASP A 175 -17.02 -15.40 12.28
CA ASP A 175 -17.59 -14.19 12.86
C ASP A 175 -16.84 -12.89 12.49
N HIS A 176 -15.71 -12.96 11.79
CA HIS A 176 -14.94 -11.77 11.40
C HIS A 176 -14.58 -11.74 9.92
N TYR A 177 -14.62 -10.53 9.38
CA TYR A 177 -14.16 -10.21 8.04
C TYR A 177 -13.03 -9.21 8.09
N MET A 178 -12.10 -9.34 7.16
CA MET A 178 -11.07 -8.37 6.86
C MET A 178 -11.60 -7.45 5.77
N GLY A 179 -11.73 -6.15 6.07
CA GLY A 179 -12.13 -5.15 5.09
C GLY A 179 -10.99 -4.71 4.18
N PRO A 180 -11.23 -3.77 3.26
CA PRO A 180 -10.21 -3.30 2.33
C PRO A 180 -9.02 -2.66 3.06
N SER A 181 -7.81 -2.97 2.60
CA SER A 181 -6.57 -2.41 3.13
C SER A 181 -6.22 -1.04 2.52
N GLY A 182 -6.77 -0.73 1.34
CA GLY A 182 -6.37 0.37 0.48
C GLY A 182 -5.15 0.08 -0.40
N GLN A 183 -4.64 -1.16 -0.39
CA GLN A 183 -3.43 -1.59 -1.11
C GLN A 183 -3.74 -2.56 -2.26
N LEU A 184 -2.72 -3.22 -2.81
CA LEU A 184 -2.83 -4.10 -3.99
C LEU A 184 -3.70 -5.35 -3.74
N ASP A 185 -3.75 -5.86 -2.51
CA ASP A 185 -4.56 -7.02 -2.11
C ASP A 185 -6.05 -6.82 -2.40
N ASP A 186 -6.53 -5.58 -2.33
CA ASP A 186 -7.92 -5.20 -2.64
C ASP A 186 -8.29 -5.30 -4.13
N LEU A 187 -7.29 -5.50 -5.02
CA LEU A 187 -7.44 -5.46 -6.47
C LEU A 187 -7.21 -6.85 -7.11
N VAL A 188 -6.95 -7.89 -6.31
CA VAL A 188 -6.69 -9.24 -6.82
C VAL A 188 -8.02 -9.92 -7.12
N ASN A 189 -8.31 -10.11 -8.40
CA ASN A 189 -9.60 -10.65 -8.86
C ASN A 189 -9.79 -12.14 -8.59
N HIS A 190 -11.05 -12.54 -8.72
CA HIS A 190 -11.43 -13.94 -8.73
C HIS A 190 -11.13 -14.65 -10.07
N SER A 191 -10.62 -15.87 -9.99
CA SER A 191 -10.66 -16.85 -11.10
C SER A 191 -11.13 -18.22 -10.62
N CYS A 192 -11.91 -18.92 -11.45
CA CYS A 192 -12.27 -20.33 -11.23
C CYS A 192 -11.10 -21.28 -11.49
N ASP A 193 -10.11 -20.84 -12.28
CA ASP A 193 -8.81 -21.50 -12.44
C ASP A 193 -7.70 -20.53 -11.97
N PRO A 194 -7.52 -20.37 -10.66
CA PRO A 194 -6.60 -19.37 -10.11
C PRO A 194 -5.14 -19.81 -10.20
N ASN A 195 -4.23 -18.84 -10.28
CA ASN A 195 -2.79 -19.07 -10.15
C ASN A 195 -2.25 -18.75 -8.75
N ALA A 196 -3.08 -18.20 -7.86
CA ALA A 196 -2.73 -17.90 -6.47
C ALA A 196 -3.82 -18.40 -5.49
N GLY A 197 -3.46 -18.55 -4.21
CA GLY A 197 -4.38 -18.95 -3.15
C GLY A 197 -4.00 -18.37 -1.79
N LEU A 198 -4.98 -18.26 -0.89
CA LEU A 198 -4.77 -17.69 0.45
C LEU A 198 -4.30 -18.76 1.44
N ARG A 199 -3.21 -18.48 2.13
CA ARG A 199 -2.70 -19.26 3.25
C ARG A 199 -2.92 -18.49 4.55
N PHE A 200 -3.54 -19.18 5.51
CA PHE A 200 -3.84 -18.65 6.83
C PHE A 200 -2.79 -19.14 7.82
N THR A 201 -1.98 -18.21 8.32
CA THR A 201 -0.84 -18.44 9.22
C THR A 201 -1.02 -17.64 10.51
N GLU A 202 -0.18 -17.91 11.52
CA GLU A 202 -0.14 -17.10 12.75
C GLU A 202 0.22 -15.64 12.47
N ASP A 203 1.06 -15.41 11.44
CA ASP A 203 1.51 -14.08 11.00
C ASP A 203 0.49 -13.36 10.10
N GLY A 204 -0.68 -13.96 9.86
CA GLY A 204 -1.77 -13.39 9.07
C GLY A 204 -2.11 -14.16 7.79
N VAL A 205 -2.77 -13.46 6.87
CA VAL A 205 -3.30 -14.02 5.60
C VAL A 205 -2.35 -13.64 4.47
N ILE A 206 -1.82 -14.66 3.80
CA ILE A 206 -0.77 -14.52 2.79
C ILE A 206 -1.26 -15.12 1.47
N LEU A 207 -1.16 -14.36 0.38
CA LEU A 207 -1.41 -14.87 -0.96
C LEU A 207 -0.14 -15.56 -1.50
N VAL A 208 -0.25 -16.81 -1.91
CA VAL A 208 0.86 -17.62 -2.41
C VAL A 208 0.59 -18.14 -3.82
N ALA A 209 1.64 -18.32 -4.62
CA ALA A 209 1.55 -18.89 -5.95
C ALA A 209 1.21 -20.39 -5.91
N LEU A 210 0.24 -20.84 -6.71
CA LEU A 210 -0.17 -22.25 -6.83
C LEU A 210 0.61 -23.02 -7.90
N ARG A 211 1.28 -22.29 -8.78
CA ARG A 211 2.13 -22.76 -9.87
C ARG A 211 3.13 -21.66 -10.20
N ASP A 212 4.05 -21.93 -11.11
CA ASP A 212 4.88 -20.88 -11.68
C ASP A 212 4.01 -19.81 -12.37
N ILE A 213 4.31 -18.54 -12.07
CA ILE A 213 3.65 -17.35 -12.62
C ILE A 213 4.67 -16.58 -13.43
N VAL A 214 4.34 -16.20 -14.66
CA VAL A 214 5.23 -15.45 -15.55
C VAL A 214 4.93 -13.95 -15.51
N SER A 215 5.90 -13.13 -15.95
CA SER A 215 5.67 -11.70 -16.09
C SER A 215 4.52 -11.42 -17.08
N GLY A 216 3.63 -10.50 -16.72
CA GLY A 216 2.44 -10.12 -17.48
C GLY A 216 1.19 -10.95 -17.15
N GLU A 217 1.31 -12.00 -16.34
CA GLU A 217 0.15 -12.82 -15.95
C GLU A 217 -0.66 -12.13 -14.84
N GLU A 218 -1.99 -12.16 -14.95
CA GLU A 218 -2.90 -11.64 -13.91
C GLU A 218 -2.84 -12.55 -12.68
N ILE A 219 -2.69 -11.96 -11.49
CA ILE A 219 -2.79 -12.67 -10.22
C ILE A 219 -4.26 -12.79 -9.85
N SER A 220 -4.71 -14.02 -9.58
CA SER A 220 -6.09 -14.29 -9.18
C SER A 220 -6.20 -15.44 -8.19
N TRP A 221 -7.25 -15.41 -7.36
CA TRP A 221 -7.53 -16.47 -6.37
C TRP A 221 -9.01 -16.85 -6.31
N ASP A 222 -9.33 -17.97 -5.66
CA ASP A 222 -10.71 -18.45 -5.56
C ASP A 222 -11.40 -17.92 -4.30
N TYR A 223 -12.31 -16.95 -4.44
CA TYR A 223 -13.01 -16.30 -3.32
C TYR A 223 -13.81 -17.27 -2.46
N SER A 224 -14.28 -18.39 -3.04
CA SER A 224 -15.03 -19.39 -2.26
C SER A 224 -14.17 -20.04 -1.16
N THR A 225 -12.83 -19.97 -1.24
CA THR A 225 -11.90 -20.54 -0.24
C THR A 225 -11.93 -19.85 1.12
N THR A 226 -12.71 -18.77 1.26
CA THR A 226 -12.99 -18.11 2.54
C THR A 226 -14.46 -18.12 2.93
N LEU A 227 -15.39 -18.48 2.05
CA LEU A 227 -16.81 -18.27 2.31
C LEU A 227 -17.44 -19.50 2.98
N ALA A 228 -17.88 -19.34 4.22
CA ALA A 228 -18.68 -20.32 4.94
C ALA A 228 -20.04 -19.72 5.31
N GLN A 229 -21.13 -20.36 4.86
CA GLN A 229 -22.50 -19.99 5.24
C GLN A 229 -22.81 -18.49 5.01
N SER A 230 -22.18 -17.89 4.01
CA SER A 230 -22.43 -16.51 3.61
C SER A 230 -23.63 -16.43 2.66
N ASN A 231 -24.41 -15.37 2.78
CA ASN A 231 -25.44 -15.02 1.78
C ASN A 231 -24.84 -14.35 0.54
N TRP A 232 -23.53 -14.08 0.55
CA TRP A 232 -22.81 -13.44 -0.54
C TRP A 232 -22.67 -14.35 -1.75
N HIS A 233 -22.98 -13.81 -2.93
CA HIS A 233 -22.81 -14.48 -4.21
C HIS A 233 -22.40 -13.47 -5.29
N MET A 234 -21.62 -13.94 -6.26
CA MET A 234 -21.12 -13.12 -7.38
C MET A 234 -21.36 -13.81 -8.72
N ILE A 235 -21.79 -13.05 -9.73
CA ILE A 235 -21.78 -13.49 -11.13
C ILE A 235 -20.33 -13.45 -11.64
N CYS A 236 -19.78 -14.63 -11.94
CA CYS A 236 -18.40 -14.79 -12.37
C CYS A 236 -18.23 -14.54 -13.87
N GLN A 237 -17.27 -13.68 -14.20
CA GLN A 237 -16.87 -13.40 -15.58
C GLN A 237 -15.37 -13.66 -15.82
N CYS A 238 -14.74 -14.54 -15.04
CA CYS A 238 -13.29 -14.80 -15.13
C CYS A 238 -12.81 -15.39 -16.47
N ARG A 239 -13.71 -15.91 -17.30
CA ARG A 239 -13.44 -16.55 -18.61
C ARG A 239 -12.52 -17.79 -18.57
N ALA A 240 -12.28 -18.37 -17.39
CA ALA A 240 -11.64 -19.69 -17.29
C ALA A 240 -12.46 -20.76 -18.05
N PRO A 241 -11.83 -21.79 -18.64
CA PRO A 241 -12.54 -22.85 -19.37
C PRO A 241 -13.68 -23.49 -18.57
N ASP A 242 -13.41 -23.79 -17.30
CA ASP A 242 -14.38 -24.37 -16.37
C ASP A 242 -14.99 -23.31 -15.42
N CYS A 243 -15.34 -22.14 -15.97
CA CYS A 243 -15.95 -21.06 -15.18
C CYS A 243 -17.29 -21.49 -14.56
N ARG A 244 -17.38 -21.39 -13.23
CA ARG A 244 -18.56 -21.76 -12.43
C ARG A 244 -19.78 -20.86 -12.62
N ARG A 245 -19.63 -19.71 -13.28
CA ARG A 245 -20.66 -18.66 -13.52
C ARG A 245 -21.21 -17.98 -12.28
N VAL A 246 -21.37 -18.67 -11.16
CA VAL A 246 -21.77 -18.10 -9.87
C VAL A 246 -20.80 -18.56 -8.80
N ILE A 247 -20.25 -17.63 -8.04
CA ILE A 247 -19.37 -17.91 -6.90
C ILE A 247 -20.16 -17.69 -5.61
N GLY A 248 -20.05 -18.63 -4.69
CA GLY A 248 -20.65 -18.57 -3.37
C GLY A 248 -19.79 -19.33 -2.36
N ASN A 249 -20.45 -20.01 -1.42
CA ASN A 249 -19.79 -20.73 -0.34
C ASN A 249 -18.89 -21.88 -0.81
N PHE A 250 -17.89 -22.22 0.01
CA PHE A 250 -16.91 -23.27 -0.29
C PHE A 250 -17.54 -24.65 -0.53
N ASP A 251 -18.66 -24.95 0.10
CA ASP A 251 -19.40 -26.22 -0.04
C ASP A 251 -20.05 -26.39 -1.42
N THR A 252 -20.19 -25.32 -2.19
CA THR A 252 -20.66 -25.34 -3.59
C THR A 252 -19.60 -25.81 -4.58
N LEU A 253 -18.33 -25.88 -4.17
CA LEU A 253 -17.26 -26.44 -5.00
C LEU A 253 -17.44 -27.95 -5.17
N ALA A 254 -17.04 -28.46 -6.33
CA ALA A 254 -16.96 -29.90 -6.56
C ALA A 254 -16.02 -30.57 -5.52
N PRO A 255 -16.32 -31.81 -5.07
CA PRO A 255 -15.59 -32.44 -3.97
C PRO A 255 -14.07 -32.56 -4.18
N ASP A 256 -13.64 -32.80 -5.43
CA ASP A 256 -12.25 -32.86 -5.86
C ASP A 256 -11.55 -31.49 -5.70
N ARG A 257 -12.24 -30.39 -6.06
CA ARG A 257 -11.75 -29.02 -5.86
C ARG A 257 -11.68 -28.64 -4.38
N GLN A 258 -12.66 -29.06 -3.58
CA GLN A 258 -12.61 -28.87 -2.14
C GLN A 258 -11.37 -29.56 -1.54
N GLU A 259 -11.11 -30.79 -1.97
CA GLU A 259 -9.96 -31.56 -1.51
C GLU A 259 -8.64 -30.93 -1.98
N PHE A 260 -8.57 -30.45 -3.24
CA PHE A 260 -7.41 -29.76 -3.78
C PHE A 260 -6.96 -28.58 -2.89
N PHE A 261 -7.89 -27.70 -2.49
CA PHE A 261 -7.58 -26.54 -1.66
C PHE A 261 -7.28 -26.93 -0.20
N ARG A 262 -8.03 -27.89 0.36
CA ARG A 262 -7.81 -28.37 1.73
C ARG A 262 -6.44 -29.03 1.89
N ALA A 263 -6.07 -29.94 0.99
CA ALA A 263 -4.80 -30.67 1.03
C ALA A 263 -3.58 -29.73 0.93
N ARG A 264 -3.74 -28.58 0.26
CA ARG A 264 -2.68 -27.56 0.09
C ARG A 264 -2.71 -26.46 1.15
N ASN A 265 -3.61 -26.55 2.13
CA ASN A 265 -3.79 -25.56 3.18
C ASN A 265 -4.11 -24.14 2.65
N LEU A 266 -4.97 -24.08 1.63
CA LEU A 266 -5.36 -22.85 0.91
C LEU A 266 -6.78 -22.38 1.24
N VAL A 267 -7.33 -22.86 2.35
CA VAL A 267 -8.69 -22.51 2.82
C VAL A 267 -8.62 -21.86 4.19
N ALA A 268 -9.61 -21.03 4.47
CA ALA A 268 -9.78 -20.45 5.79
C ALA A 268 -9.87 -21.55 6.87
N PRO A 269 -9.36 -21.33 8.11
CA PRO A 269 -9.20 -22.41 9.09
C PRO A 269 -10.51 -23.16 9.41
N TYR A 270 -11.64 -22.46 9.41
CA TYR A 270 -12.97 -23.04 9.67
C TYR A 270 -13.55 -23.88 8.50
N LEU A 271 -12.93 -23.83 7.33
CA LEU A 271 -13.28 -24.66 6.17
C LEU A 271 -12.47 -25.97 6.09
N ARG A 272 -11.45 -26.10 6.95
CA ARG A 272 -10.66 -27.34 7.10
C ARG A 272 -11.51 -28.43 7.73
N ARG A 273 -11.25 -29.70 7.39
CA ARG A 273 -11.92 -30.82 8.07
C ARG A 273 -11.55 -30.79 9.55
N LYS A 274 -12.51 -31.02 10.44
CA LYS A 274 -12.30 -31.03 11.90
C LYS A 274 -11.20 -32.02 12.32
N ASP A 275 -11.02 -33.09 11.54
CA ASP A 275 -10.02 -34.13 11.77
C ASP A 275 -8.58 -33.72 11.40
N ALA A 276 -8.39 -32.58 10.72
CA ALA A 276 -7.08 -32.09 10.27
C ALA A 276 -6.41 -31.13 11.27
N VAL A 277 -7.03 -30.85 12.42
CA VAL A 277 -6.47 -30.01 13.49
C VAL A 277 -5.64 -30.87 14.45
N MET A 278 -4.60 -31.52 13.94
CA MET A 278 -3.50 -32.00 14.78
C MET A 278 -2.26 -31.20 14.39
N PRO A 279 -1.72 -30.35 15.27
CA PRO A 279 -0.48 -29.65 14.98
C PRO A 279 0.62 -30.71 14.80
N VAL A 280 1.37 -30.61 13.70
CA VAL A 280 2.60 -31.37 13.51
C VAL A 280 3.49 -31.05 14.71
N ARG A 281 3.63 -32.01 15.63
CA ARG A 281 4.57 -31.90 16.74
C ARG A 281 5.95 -31.69 16.13
N ARG A 282 6.56 -30.53 16.39
CA ARG A 282 7.99 -30.32 16.10
C ARG A 282 8.75 -31.43 16.83
N ALA A 283 9.49 -32.23 16.08
CA ALA A 283 10.41 -33.20 16.64
C ALA A 283 11.43 -32.42 17.49
N SER A 284 11.48 -32.79 18.77
CA SER A 284 12.47 -32.36 19.76
C SER A 284 13.87 -32.83 19.41
#